data_AF-A0A833G9G2-F1
#
_entry.id   AF-A0A833G9G2-F1
#
_cell.length_a   1.000
_cell.length_b   1.000
_cell.length_c   1.000
_cell.angle_alpha   90.00
_cell.angle_beta   90.00
_cell.angle_gamma   90.00
#
_symmetry.space_group_name_H-M   'P 1'
#
loop_
_entity.id
_entity.type
_entity.pdbx_description
1 polymer ?
#
loop_
_entity_poly.entity_id
_entity_poly.type
_entity_poly.pdbx_seq_one_letter_code
_entity_poly.pdbx_strand_id
1 'polypeptide(L)' 'MSDTYAAVAHFAQSWGLLYFFIAFIVIVVLVMRPSRKRAYEEMAKLPLRED' A
#
# COMPACT_ATOMS: atom_id res chain seq x y z
N MET A 1 35.41 -0.17 19.97
CA MET A 1 34.42 -0.78 19.06
C MET A 1 33.50 0.33 18.61
N SER A 2 33.43 0.55 17.30
CA SER A 2 32.99 1.79 16.66
C SER A 2 31.52 2.13 16.95
N ASP A 3 31.27 3.35 17.42
CA ASP A 3 29.94 3.91 17.72
C ASP A 3 28.94 3.76 16.56
N THR A 4 29.44 3.70 15.32
CA THR A 4 28.67 3.42 14.11
C THR A 4 27.91 2.10 14.19
N TYR A 5 28.49 1.06 14.80
CA TYR A 5 27.85 -0.26 14.91
C TYR A 5 26.67 -0.22 15.89
N ALA A 6 26.80 0.49 17.01
CA ALA A 6 25.73 0.68 17.98
C ALA A 6 24.56 1.48 17.37
N ALA A 7 24.86 2.50 16.56
CA ALA A 7 23.85 3.28 15.85
C ALA A 7 23.03 2.41 14.86
N VAL A 8 23.71 1.58 14.05
CA VAL A 8 23.03 0.68 13.10
C VAL A 8 22.23 -0.41 13.82
N ALA A 9 22.74 -0.96 14.92
CA ALA A 9 22.05 -1.97 15.72
C ALA A 9 20.76 -1.43 16.36
N HIS A 10 20.81 -0.23 16.96
CA HIS A 10 19.64 0.44 17.51
C HIS A 10 18.59 0.74 16.44
N PHE A 11 19.05 1.11 15.25
CA PHE A 11 18.17 1.35 14.12
C PHE A 11 17.50 0.04 13.67
N ALA A 12 18.27 -1.04 13.44
CA ALA A 12 17.78 -2.38 13.10
C ALA A 12 16.68 -2.87 14.04
N GLN A 13 16.80 -2.57 15.33
CA GLN A 13 15.83 -2.94 16.35
C GLN A 13 14.44 -2.28 16.15
N SER A 14 14.35 -1.14 15.48
CA SER A 14 13.09 -0.40 15.22
C SER A 14 12.55 -0.53 13.79
N TRP A 15 13.28 -1.17 12.87
CA TRP A 15 12.86 -1.32 11.46
C TRP A 15 11.65 -2.21 11.24
N GLY A 16 11.40 -3.18 12.13
CA GLY A 16 10.25 -4.09 12.00
C GLY A 16 8.93 -3.31 11.97
N LEU A 17 8.77 -2.36 12.91
CA LEU A 17 7.56 -1.53 12.98
C LEU A 17 7.41 -0.64 11.74
N LEU A 18 8.50 -0.01 11.30
CA LEU A 18 8.50 0.86 10.11
C LEU A 18 8.14 0.08 8.84
N TYR A 19 8.66 -1.14 8.70
CA TYR A 19 8.33 -2.03 7.58
C TYR A 19 6.84 -2.35 7.54
N PHE A 20 6.26 -2.77 8.67
CA PHE A 20 4.82 -3.07 8.75
C PHE A 20 3.96 -1.83 8.48
N PHE A 21 4.39 -0.67 8.96
CA PHE A 21 3.69 0.59 8.72
C PHE A 21 3.67 0.97 7.23
N ILE A 22 4.82 0.89 6.53
CA ILE A 22 4.90 1.17 5.09
C ILE A 22 4.06 0.15 4.31
N ALA A 23 4.18 -1.15 4.63
CA ALA A 23 3.39 -2.19 3.98
C ALA A 23 1.88 -1.96 4.13
N PHE A 24 1.44 -1.56 5.33
CA PHE A 24 0.05 -1.20 5.58
C PHE A 24 -0.42 -0.03 4.71
N ILE A 25 0.35 1.07 4.65
CA ILE A 25 0.02 2.22 3.80
C ILE A 25 -0.06 1.81 2.33
N VAL A 26 0.88 0.99 1.85
CA VAL A 26 0.87 0.49 0.47
C VAL A 26 -0.44 -0.26 0.17
N ILE A 27 -0.88 -1.16 1.06
CA ILE A 27 -2.15 -1.87 0.87
C ILE A 27 -3.34 -0.92 0.93
N VAL A 28 -3.39 0.00 1.90
CA VAL A 28 -4.47 1.00 1.98
C VAL A 28 -4.55 1.81 0.70
N VAL A 29 -3.41 2.30 0.19
CA VAL A 29 -3.35 3.04 -1.06
C VAL A 29 -3.79 2.17 -2.24
N LEU A 30 -3.36 0.91 -2.32
CA LEU A 30 -3.80 0.00 -3.38
C LEU A 30 -5.31 -0.25 -3.35
N VAL A 31 -5.90 -0.43 -2.18
CA VAL A 31 -7.34 -0.63 -1.99
C VAL A 31 -8.14 0.64 -2.28
N MET A 32 -7.65 1.80 -1.82
CA MET A 32 -8.28 3.10 -2.08
C MET A 32 -8.01 3.61 -3.49
N ARG A 33 -7.01 3.05 -4.21
CA ARG A 33 -6.68 3.47 -5.57
C ARG A 33 -7.93 3.28 -6.44
N PRO A 34 -8.44 4.34 -7.09
CA PRO A 34 -9.68 4.30 -7.86
C PRO A 34 -9.47 3.62 -9.23
N SER A 35 -8.58 2.62 -9.30
CA SER A 35 -8.08 2.00 -10.54
C SER A 35 -9.15 1.28 -11.34
N ARG A 36 -10.34 1.03 -10.77
CA ARG A 36 -11.47 0.42 -11.49
C ARG A 36 -12.79 1.14 -11.32
N LYS A 37 -12.90 2.20 -10.52
CA LYS A 37 -14.18 2.93 -10.39
C LYS A 37 -14.68 3.44 -11.74
N ARG A 38 -13.78 3.93 -12.61
CA ARG A 38 -14.16 4.33 -13.98
C ARG A 38 -14.63 3.17 -14.86
N ALA A 39 -13.98 2.01 -14.76
CA ALA A 39 -14.39 0.81 -15.51
C ALA A 39 -15.73 0.25 -15.01
N TYR A 40 -15.99 0.29 -13.70
CA TYR A 40 -17.29 -0.07 -13.12
C TYR A 40 -18.38 0.94 -13.49
N GLU A 41 -18.08 2.25 -13.53
CA GLU A 41 -19.01 3.28 -13.98
C GLU A 41 -19.34 3.15 -15.47
N GLU A 42 -18.37 2.80 -16.33
CA GLU A 42 -18.65 2.53 -17.74
C GLU A 42 -19.47 1.25 -17.94
N MET A 43 -19.18 0.18 -17.20
CA MET A 43 -19.97 -1.06 -17.24
C MET A 43 -21.38 -0.87 -16.68
N ALA A 44 -21.55 -0.05 -15.64
CA ALA A 44 -22.87 0.32 -15.11
C ALA A 44 -23.66 1.22 -16.07
N LYS A 45 -22.98 1.98 -16.92
CA LYS A 45 -23.57 2.79 -18.00
C LYS A 45 -23.73 2.03 -19.31
N LEU A 46 -23.30 0.77 -19.38
CA LEU A 46 -23.66 -0.15 -20.46
C LEU A 46 -25.04 -0.73 -20.07
N PRO A 47 -26.17 -0.09 -20.44
CA PRO A 47 -27.48 -0.62 -20.11
C PRO A 47 -27.56 -2.06 -20.60
N LEU A 48 -28.28 -2.90 -19.84
CA LEU A 48 -28.62 -4.28 -20.17
C LEU A 48 -29.01 -4.36 -21.66
N ARG A 49 -28.04 -4.72 -22.51
CA ARG A 49 -28.33 -5.13 -23.88
C ARG A 49 -28.86 -6.54 -23.73
N GLU A 50 -30.17 -6.62 -23.59
CA GLU A 50 -30.95 -7.79 -23.95
C GLU A 50 -30.83 -7.93 -25.47
N ASP A 51 -29.80 -8.66 -25.91
CA ASP A 51 -29.84 -9.43 -27.16
C ASP A 51 -30.08 -10.90 -26.78
#